data_AF-A0A535LHC5-F1
#
_entry.id   AF-A0A535LHC5-F1
#
_cell.length_a   1.000
_cell.length_b   1.000
_cell.length_c   1.000
_cell.angle_alpha   90.00
_cell.angle_beta   90.00
_cell.angle_gamma   90.00
#
_symmetry.space_group_name_H-M   'P 1'
#
loop_
_entity.id
_entity.type
_entity.pdbx_description
1 polymer ?
#
loop_
_entity_poly.entity_id
_entity_poly.type
_entity_poly.pdbx_seq_one_letter_code
_entity_poly.pdbx_strand_id
1 'polypeptide(L)'
;MLEIRVIVRAAHTLAAAAWVGGSILYLVAVLPALRSKGPAPAIAGEIAALFRRMVNICMGILLLSGAYLTFDRLTQTTLGWPYLVVLGLKIVLATGMFILAIYIGQSNIRRLAKRSTRLSRAAPQLMLALGIIVFILGALLNSLFEGTIAPH
;
A
#
# COMPACT_ATOMS: atom_id res chain seq x y z
N MET A 1 6.41 -0.17 -26.61
CA MET A 1 5.76 0.71 -25.60
C MET A 1 4.63 0.00 -24.85
N LEU A 2 3.74 -0.72 -25.54
CA LEU A 2 2.64 -1.48 -24.90
C LEU A 2 3.12 -2.48 -23.84
N GLU A 3 4.16 -3.25 -24.17
CA GLU A 3 4.81 -4.21 -23.26
C GLU A 3 5.26 -3.58 -21.94
N ILE A 4 5.88 -2.40 -22.00
CA ILE A 4 6.36 -1.68 -20.80
C ILE A 4 5.18 -1.29 -19.92
N ARG A 5 4.11 -0.76 -20.51
CA ARG A 5 2.90 -0.38 -19.76
C ARG A 5 2.27 -1.58 -19.06
N VAL A 6 2.16 -2.71 -19.74
CA VAL A 6 1.61 -3.95 -19.17
C VAL A 6 2.47 -4.43 -18.01
N ILE A 7 3.79 -4.48 -18.17
CA ILE A 7 4.72 -4.88 -17.11
C ILE A 7 4.62 -3.94 -15.90
N VAL A 8 4.63 -2.63 -16.11
CA VAL A 8 4.54 -1.64 -15.03
C VAL A 8 3.20 -1.73 -14.31
N ARG A 9 2.09 -1.89 -15.04
CA ARG A 9 0.76 -2.08 -14.46
C ARG A 9 0.68 -3.39 -13.65
N ALA A 10 1.21 -4.49 -14.18
CA ALA A 10 1.26 -5.77 -13.49
C ALA A 10 2.07 -5.66 -12.20
N ALA A 11 3.27 -5.07 -12.27
CA ALA A 11 4.12 -4.84 -11.10
C ALA A 11 3.43 -3.97 -10.04
N HIS A 12 2.78 -2.87 -10.45
CA HIS A 12 2.02 -2.00 -9.54
C HIS A 12 0.90 -2.79 -8.83
N THR A 13 0.12 -3.56 -9.61
CA THR A 13 -1.03 -4.31 -9.10
C THR A 13 -0.59 -5.43 -8.16
N LEU A 14 0.47 -6.16 -8.51
CA LEU A 14 1.04 -7.21 -7.67
C LEU A 14 1.61 -6.65 -6.37
N ALA A 15 2.34 -5.54 -6.41
CA ALA A 15 2.87 -4.90 -5.21
C ALA A 15 1.75 -4.39 -4.30
N ALA A 16 0.70 -3.81 -4.88
CA ALA A 16 -0.47 -3.34 -4.13
C ALA A 16 -1.21 -4.51 -3.47
N ALA A 17 -1.44 -5.60 -4.22
CA ALA A 17 -2.08 -6.80 -3.72
C ALA A 17 -1.24 -7.51 -2.63
N ALA A 18 0.06 -7.64 -2.83
CA ALA A 18 0.98 -8.23 -1.85
C ALA A 18 1.03 -7.41 -0.55
N TRP A 19 1.04 -6.07 -0.64
CA TRP A 19 0.99 -5.21 0.54
C TRP A 19 -0.30 -5.38 1.32
N VAL A 20 -1.45 -5.25 0.65
CA VAL A 20 -2.77 -5.34 1.29
C VAL A 20 -3.00 -6.76 1.84
N GLY A 21 -2.81 -7.78 1.00
CA GLY A 21 -2.96 -9.19 1.38
C GLY A 21 -2.00 -9.61 2.49
N GLY A 22 -0.74 -9.19 2.42
CA GLY A 22 0.24 -9.42 3.48
C GLY A 22 -0.16 -8.74 4.80
N SER A 23 -0.71 -7.52 4.74
CA SER A 23 -1.20 -6.82 5.94
C SER A 23 -2.41 -7.53 6.56
N ILE A 24 -3.33 -8.05 5.73
CA ILE A 24 -4.46 -8.88 6.18
C ILE A 24 -3.95 -10.15 6.85
N LEU A 25 -3.07 -10.91 6.17
CA LEU A 25 -2.48 -12.14 6.71
C LEU A 25 -1.78 -11.88 8.05
N TYR A 26 -1.01 -10.80 8.12
CA TYR A 26 -0.29 -10.42 9.33
C TYR A 26 -1.24 -10.15 10.50
N LEU A 27 -2.33 -9.40 10.26
CA LEU A 27 -3.27 -9.01 11.31
C LEU A 27 -4.22 -10.13 11.73
N VAL A 28 -4.67 -10.95 10.79
CA VAL A 28 -5.73 -11.95 11.00
C VAL A 28 -5.17 -13.29 11.45
N ALA A 29 -3.99 -13.69 10.97
CA ALA A 29 -3.43 -15.01 11.27
C ALA A 29 -2.14 -14.94 12.10
N VAL A 30 -1.14 -14.18 11.63
CA VAL A 30 0.20 -14.17 12.24
C VAL A 30 0.17 -13.55 13.63
N LEU A 31 -0.39 -12.35 13.77
CA LEU A 31 -0.39 -11.62 15.04
C LEU A 31 -1.20 -12.36 16.13
N PRO A 32 -2.39 -12.93 15.87
CA PRO A 32 -3.10 -13.76 16.84
C PRO A 32 -2.33 -15.03 17.24
N ALA A 33 -1.71 -15.73 16.27
CA ALA A 33 -0.93 -16.94 16.55
C ALA A 33 0.29 -16.66 17.44
N LEU A 34 0.99 -15.55 17.21
CA LEU A 34 2.12 -15.12 18.05
C LEU A 34 1.69 -14.72 19.46
N ARG A 35 0.44 -14.25 19.64
CA ARG A 35 -0.12 -13.92 20.96
C ARG A 35 -0.60 -15.14 21.73
N SER A 36 -1.11 -16.17 21.05
CA SER A 36 -1.74 -17.32 21.69
C SER A 36 -0.77 -18.37 22.23
N LYS A 37 0.41 -18.54 21.61
CA LYS A 37 1.36 -19.62 21.96
C LYS A 37 2.46 -19.26 22.97
N GLY A 38 2.34 -18.14 23.68
CA GLY A 38 3.36 -17.69 24.65
C GLY A 38 4.56 -16.97 24.01
N PRO A 39 5.53 -16.49 24.81
CA PRO A 39 6.58 -15.61 24.32
C PRO A 39 7.61 -16.35 23.46
N ALA A 40 7.48 -16.24 22.14
CA ALA A 40 8.53 -16.58 21.15
C ALA A 40 9.11 -15.30 20.53
N PRO A 41 9.81 -14.44 21.30
CA PRO A 41 10.22 -13.10 20.86
C PRO A 41 11.20 -13.12 19.68
N ALA A 42 12.01 -14.17 19.53
CA ALA A 42 12.93 -14.32 18.40
C ALA A 42 12.17 -14.50 17.08
N ILE A 43 11.22 -15.44 17.04
CA ILE A 43 10.39 -15.74 15.86
C ILE A 43 9.53 -14.51 15.49
N ALA A 44 8.91 -13.87 16.48
CA ALA A 44 8.12 -12.66 16.26
C ALA A 44 8.95 -11.52 15.64
N GLY A 45 10.21 -11.36 16.11
CA GLY A 45 11.14 -10.37 15.58
C GLY A 45 11.55 -10.67 14.13
N GLU A 46 11.85 -11.93 13.82
CA GLU A 46 12.23 -12.37 12.49
C GLU A 46 11.10 -12.20 11.47
N ILE A 47 9.89 -12.65 11.82
CA ILE A 47 8.70 -12.46 10.97
C ILE A 47 8.48 -10.96 10.69
N ALA A 48 8.61 -10.11 11.71
CA ALA A 48 8.44 -8.68 11.51
C ALA A 48 9.53 -8.05 10.64
N ALA A 49 10.78 -8.53 10.73
CA ALA A 49 11.86 -8.10 9.86
C ALA A 49 11.62 -8.51 8.39
N LEU A 50 11.18 -9.75 8.15
CA LEU A 50 10.83 -10.24 6.83
C LEU A 50 9.63 -9.48 6.24
N PHE A 51 8.59 -9.25 7.05
CA PHE A 51 7.43 -8.46 6.64
C PHE A 51 7.83 -7.03 6.27
N ARG A 52 8.67 -6.39 7.09
CA ARG A 52 9.21 -5.05 6.76
C ARG A 52 9.99 -5.04 5.45
N ARG A 53 10.81 -6.07 5.19
CA ARG A 53 11.54 -6.19 3.92
C ARG A 53 10.59 -6.26 2.73
N MET A 54 9.54 -7.08 2.82
CA MET A 54 8.49 -7.17 1.80
C MET A 54 7.79 -5.82 1.57
N VAL A 55 7.40 -5.14 2.66
CA VAL A 55 6.78 -3.80 2.64
C VAL A 55 7.67 -2.79 1.94
N ASN A 56 8.97 -2.75 2.25
CA ASN A 56 9.92 -1.84 1.59
C ASN A 56 10.05 -2.11 0.08
N ILE A 57 10.08 -3.38 -0.34
CA ILE A 57 10.10 -3.75 -1.77
C ILE A 57 8.83 -3.26 -2.46
N CYS A 58 7.66 -3.54 -1.86
CA CYS A 58 6.39 -3.08 -2.40
C CYS A 58 6.31 -1.56 -2.47
N MET A 59 6.81 -0.82 -1.47
CA MET A 59 6.88 0.64 -1.49
C MET A 59 7.65 1.16 -2.70
N GLY A 60 8.85 0.62 -2.93
CA GLY A 60 9.69 1.01 -4.07
C GLY A 60 8.99 0.76 -5.40
N ILE A 61 8.39 -0.43 -5.57
CA ILE A 61 7.63 -0.77 -6.78
C ILE A 61 6.45 0.20 -6.96
N LEU A 62 5.65 0.44 -5.92
CA LEU A 62 4.46 1.29 -5.98
C LEU A 62 4.79 2.75 -6.32
N LEU A 63 5.88 3.30 -5.77
CA LEU A 63 6.33 4.66 -6.07
C LEU A 63 6.75 4.79 -7.54
N LEU A 64 7.64 3.92 -8.00
CA LEU A 64 8.19 3.98 -9.36
C LEU A 64 7.10 3.73 -10.41
N SER A 65 6.33 2.65 -10.23
CA SER A 65 5.24 2.31 -11.15
C SER A 65 4.09 3.31 -11.07
N GLY A 66 3.75 3.82 -9.88
CA GLY A 66 2.70 4.82 -9.69
C GLY A 66 3.02 6.14 -10.38
N ALA A 67 4.27 6.61 -10.29
CA ALA A 67 4.73 7.78 -11.03
C ALA A 67 4.60 7.57 -12.54
N TYR A 68 5.14 6.47 -13.07
CA TYR A 68 5.04 6.15 -14.50
C TYR A 68 3.59 6.09 -14.99
N LEU A 69 2.71 5.35 -14.31
CA LEU A 69 1.30 5.20 -14.70
C LEU A 69 0.54 6.53 -14.64
N THR A 70 0.91 7.42 -13.72
CA THR A 70 0.32 8.76 -13.61
C THR A 70 0.69 9.62 -14.82
N PHE A 71 1.97 9.68 -15.18
CA PHE A 71 2.41 10.40 -16.37
C PHE A 71 1.83 9.81 -17.66
N ASP A 72 1.82 8.48 -17.78
CA ASP A 72 1.25 7.77 -18.93
C ASP A 72 -0.23 8.15 -19.12
N ARG A 73 -1.02 8.23 -18.04
CA ARG A 73 -2.43 8.63 -18.11
C ARG A 73 -2.63 10.11 -18.41
N LEU A 74 -1.87 11.00 -17.76
CA LEU A 74 -2.00 12.46 -17.94
C LEU A 74 -1.58 12.95 -19.34
N THR A 75 -0.83 12.14 -20.08
CA THR A 75 -0.34 12.50 -21.42
C THR A 75 -1.17 11.90 -22.57
N GLN A 76 -2.09 10.97 -22.29
CA GLN A 76 -2.87 10.28 -23.32
C GLN A 76 -4.12 11.01 -23.79
N THR A 77 -4.80 11.74 -22.90
CA THR A 77 -6.08 12.37 -23.19
C THR A 77 -6.38 13.52 -22.23
N THR A 78 -7.40 14.31 -22.54
CA THR A 78 -7.95 15.29 -21.61
C THR A 78 -8.78 14.57 -20.56
N LEU A 79 -8.22 14.42 -19.36
CA LEU A 79 -8.90 13.80 -18.24
C LEU A 79 -9.86 14.80 -17.60
N GLY A 80 -11.11 14.37 -17.36
CA GLY A 80 -12.12 15.20 -16.71
C GLY A 80 -11.78 15.50 -15.25
N TRP A 81 -12.39 16.56 -14.72
CA TRP A 81 -12.22 16.99 -13.32
C TRP A 81 -12.41 15.87 -12.28
N PRO A 82 -13.40 14.96 -12.41
CA PRO A 82 -13.56 13.84 -11.46
C PRO A 82 -12.32 12.94 -11.37
N TYR A 83 -11.65 12.68 -12.50
CA TYR A 83 -10.44 11.86 -12.53
C TYR A 83 -9.30 12.53 -11.75
N LEU A 84 -9.09 13.83 -11.97
CA LEU A 84 -8.00 14.59 -11.32
C LEU A 84 -8.19 14.67 -9.80
N VAL A 85 -9.43 14.84 -9.33
CA VAL A 85 -9.76 14.85 -7.90
C VAL A 85 -9.46 13.50 -7.25
N VAL A 86 -9.91 12.40 -7.87
CA VAL A 86 -9.66 11.04 -7.36
C VAL A 86 -8.16 10.71 -7.37
N LEU A 87 -7.43 11.13 -8.42
CA LEU A 87 -5.99 10.95 -8.52
C LEU A 87 -5.26 11.70 -7.41
N GLY A 88 -5.61 12.98 -7.19
CA GLY A 88 -5.04 13.79 -6.12
C GLY A 88 -5.28 13.18 -4.74
N LEU A 89 -6.51 12.74 -4.46
CA LEU A 89 -6.85 12.04 -3.23
C LEU A 89 -6.02 10.76 -3.05
N LYS A 90 -5.89 9.95 -4.12
CA LYS A 90 -5.09 8.72 -4.09
C LYS A 90 -3.62 9.02 -3.75
N ILE A 91 -3.03 10.06 -4.34
CA ILE A 91 -1.62 10.45 -4.09
C ILE A 91 -1.43 10.91 -2.64
N VAL A 92 -2.34 11.72 -2.10
CA VAL A 92 -2.27 12.18 -0.71
C VAL A 92 -2.34 11.00 0.25
N LEU A 93 -3.31 10.10 0.05
CA LEU A 93 -3.47 8.91 0.91
C LEU A 93 -2.31 7.94 0.78
N ALA A 94 -1.80 7.69 -0.44
CA ALA A 94 -0.64 6.83 -0.66
C ALA A 94 0.62 7.41 0.00
N THR A 95 0.84 8.71 -0.12
CA THR A 95 1.95 9.41 0.56
C THR A 95 1.84 9.26 2.08
N GLY A 96 0.65 9.50 2.65
CA GLY A 96 0.41 9.30 4.08
C GLY A 96 0.68 7.85 4.54
N MET A 97 0.25 6.87 3.75
CA MET A 97 0.53 5.45 3.97
C MET A 97 2.03 5.14 3.96
N PHE A 98 2.78 5.69 3.00
CA PHE A 98 4.23 5.50 2.91
C PHE A 98 4.97 6.14 4.08
N ILE A 99 4.59 7.37 4.47
CA ILE A 99 5.14 8.03 5.66
C ILE A 99 4.89 7.17 6.91
N LEU A 100 3.67 6.66 7.08
CA LEU A 100 3.33 5.76 8.18
C LEU A 100 4.20 4.48 8.16
N ALA A 101 4.45 3.91 6.98
CA ALA A 101 5.25 2.69 6.84
C ALA A 101 6.72 2.93 7.22
N ILE A 102 7.29 4.05 6.80
CA ILE A 102 8.64 4.47 7.17
C ILE A 102 8.71 4.71 8.68
N TYR A 103 7.74 5.43 9.24
CA TYR A 103 7.67 5.72 10.68
C TYR A 103 7.63 4.45 11.53
N ILE A 104 6.76 3.49 11.18
CA ILE A 104 6.68 2.19 11.86
C ILE A 104 7.99 1.41 11.70
N GLY A 105 8.58 1.41 10.49
CA GLY A 105 9.83 0.72 10.21
C GLY A 105 11.03 1.27 10.99
N GLN A 106 11.14 2.59 11.13
CA GLN A 106 12.22 3.22 11.93
C GLN A 106 12.06 2.98 13.42
N SER A 107 10.83 2.78 13.87
CA SER A 107 10.54 2.48 15.25
C SER A 107 10.94 1.03 15.57
N ASN A 108 12.01 0.86 16.36
CA ASN A 108 12.43 -0.46 16.81
C ASN A 108 11.21 -1.13 17.49
N ILE A 109 10.73 -2.29 17.03
CA ILE A 109 9.50 -2.95 17.55
C ILE A 109 9.57 -3.10 19.09
N ARG A 110 10.78 -3.24 19.62
CA ARG A 110 11.10 -3.27 21.06
C ARG A 110 10.83 -1.94 21.80
N ARG A 111 10.92 -0.78 21.13
CA ARG A 111 10.55 0.54 21.65
C ARG A 111 9.04 0.83 21.54
N LEU A 112 8.35 0.34 20.51
CA LEU A 112 6.88 0.45 20.42
C LEU A 112 6.17 -0.39 21.48
N ALA A 113 6.71 -1.57 21.80
CA ALA A 113 6.22 -2.38 22.90
C ALA A 113 6.43 -1.71 24.28
N LYS A 114 7.51 -0.93 24.46
CA LYS A 114 7.76 -0.17 25.70
C LYS A 114 7.01 1.17 25.80
N ARG A 115 6.64 1.79 24.67
CA ARG A 115 5.75 2.97 24.58
C ARG A 115 4.39 2.54 24.03
N SER A 116 3.55 1.94 24.86
CA SER A 116 2.15 1.60 24.56
C SER A 116 1.29 2.87 24.40
N THR A 117 1.48 3.61 23.32
CA THR A 117 0.58 4.69 22.91
C THR A 117 -0.58 4.11 22.10
N ARG A 118 -1.74 4.77 22.09
CA ARG A 118 -2.90 4.32 21.26
C ARG A 118 -2.52 4.21 19.78
N LEU A 119 -1.61 5.08 19.32
CA LEU A 119 -1.14 5.13 17.94
C LEU A 119 -0.38 3.87 17.52
N SER A 120 0.46 3.28 18.39
CA SER A 120 1.22 2.08 18.04
C SER A 120 0.33 0.84 17.87
N ARG A 121 -0.81 0.79 18.56
CA ARG A 121 -1.80 -0.29 18.42
C ARG A 121 -2.64 -0.14 17.15
N ALA A 122 -3.01 1.09 16.79
CA ALA A 122 -3.83 1.39 15.61
C ALA A 122 -3.04 1.39 14.30
N ALA A 123 -1.72 1.64 14.35
CA ALA A 123 -0.88 1.81 13.17
C ALA A 123 -0.98 0.67 12.13
N PRO A 124 -0.97 -0.64 12.50
CA PRO A 124 -1.17 -1.72 11.53
C PRO A 124 -2.56 -1.72 10.87
N GLN A 125 -3.60 -1.38 11.64
CA GLN A 125 -4.98 -1.30 11.13
C GLN A 125 -5.15 -0.11 10.19
N LEU A 126 -4.56 1.03 10.54
CA LEU A 126 -4.50 2.22 9.69
C LEU A 126 -3.75 1.95 8.39
N MET A 127 -2.64 1.22 8.45
CA MET A 127 -1.88 0.81 7.25
C MET A 127 -2.75 -0.01 6.30
N LEU A 128 -3.47 -0.99 6.84
CA LEU A 128 -4.36 -1.83 6.06
C LEU A 128 -5.52 -1.01 5.45
N ALA A 129 -6.17 -0.16 6.26
CA ALA A 129 -7.27 0.67 5.81
C ALA A 129 -6.84 1.62 4.68
N LEU A 130 -5.72 2.33 4.85
CA LEU A 130 -5.16 3.20 3.82
C LEU A 130 -4.82 2.40 2.55
N GLY A 131 -4.19 1.23 2.69
CA GLY A 131 -3.88 0.36 1.56
C GLY A 131 -5.12 -0.07 0.76
N ILE A 132 -6.18 -0.49 1.45
CA ILE A 132 -7.46 -0.85 0.83
C ILE A 132 -8.06 0.36 0.10
N ILE A 133 -8.13 1.52 0.77
CA ILE A 133 -8.70 2.74 0.16
C ILE A 133 -7.92 3.12 -1.09
N VAL A 134 -6.59 3.17 -1.04
CA VAL A 134 -5.73 3.50 -2.20
C VAL A 134 -5.89 2.49 -3.32
N PHE A 135 -6.07 1.20 -3.00
CA PHE A 135 -6.33 0.14 -3.99
C PHE A 135 -7.68 0.38 -4.70
N ILE A 136 -8.75 0.65 -3.95
CA ILE A 136 -10.09 0.94 -4.47
C ILE A 136 -10.07 2.21 -5.34
N LEU A 137 -9.42 3.28 -4.89
CA LEU A 137 -9.27 4.49 -5.69
C LEU A 137 -8.54 4.21 -7.02
N GLY A 138 -7.60 3.26 -7.03
CA GLY A 138 -6.97 2.78 -8.26
C GLY A 138 -7.96 2.15 -9.24
N ALA A 139 -8.87 1.30 -8.75
CA ALA A 139 -9.92 0.70 -9.58
C ALA A 139 -10.90 1.77 -10.09
N LEU A 140 -11.30 2.71 -9.23
CA LEU A 140 -12.16 3.84 -9.60
C LEU A 140 -11.53 4.70 -10.71
N LEU A 141 -10.25 5.03 -10.61
CA LEU A 141 -9.54 5.76 -11.67
C LEU A 141 -9.55 5.00 -13.00
N ASN A 142 -9.47 3.67 -12.97
CA ASN A 142 -9.53 2.88 -14.19
C ASN A 142 -10.93 2.95 -14.84
N SER A 143 -11.99 2.84 -14.05
CA SER A 143 -13.37 2.99 -14.52
C SER A 143 -13.64 4.40 -15.07
N LEU A 144 -13.18 5.45 -14.38
CA LEU A 144 -13.30 6.83 -14.86
C LEU A 144 -12.55 7.04 -16.17
N PHE A 145 -11.36 6.47 -16.31
CA PHE A 145 -10.61 6.54 -17.56
C PHE A 145 -11.34 5.83 -18.70
N GLU A 146 -11.84 4.61 -18.48
CA GLU A 146 -12.60 3.84 -19.47
C GLU A 146 -13.86 4.60 -19.93
N GLY A 147 -14.53 5.33 -19.03
CA GLY A 147 -15.64 6.21 -19.39
C GLY A 147 -15.28 7.36 -20.33
N THR A 148 -14.01 7.76 -20.42
CA THR A 148 -13.57 8.81 -21.36
C THR A 148 -13.26 8.31 -22.78
N ILE A 149 -13.11 6.99 -22.95
CA ILE A 149 -12.78 6.35 -24.24
C ILE A 149 -13.92 5.50 -24.81
N ALA A 150 -14.94 5.16 -24.01
CA ALA A 150 -16.12 4.47 -24.49
C ALA A 150 -16.97 5.41 -25.38
N PRO A 151 -17.37 5.00 -26.60
CA PRO A 151 -18.36 5.75 -27.38
C PRO A 151 -19.71 5.70 -26.66
N HIS A 152 -20.32 6.87 -26.45
CA HIS A 152 -21.70 7.00 -25.97
C HIS A 152 -22.70 6.72 -27.09
#